data_AF-A0A496UTS6-F1
#
_entry.id   AF-A0A496UTS6-F1
#
_cell.length_a   1.000
_cell.length_b   1.000
_cell.length_c   1.000
_cell.angle_alpha   90.00
_cell.angle_beta   90.00
_cell.angle_gamma   90.00
#
_symmetry.space_group_name_H-M   'P 1'
#
loop_
_entity.id
_entity.type
_entity.pdbx_description
1 polymer ?
#
loop_
_entity_poly.entity_id
_entity_poly.type
_entity_poly.pdbx_seq_one_letter_code
_entity_poly.pdbx_strand_id
1 'polypeptide(L)'
;NEKVLVGGLPACVTGCPTGALTWQELTDAELTQEVPGFARAGTDPGVRVVGVHAERRVPEQTAPPALPPWQRLRDRLSPHITLAHEWPLAVFTLLAAVLVGSLTASRWGGPLPDWRLFLGAGLAGLGLSASHLGQGTRAWRAPLHVGESWLSREVVLFGGFLALATLVLAEPLWPTATDLPAWVGKACVGWGMLMLWSIDRIYALAVIRGAGPLHSAQVLGTGVLLGAAWSGLELVVVTVGVVKVALFVGRQAIRARDGLACPLGLAMPRIGFLVAGAGWLWLDDTGASSLLAGGLILAAEAIDRGLYYVELEIPTPDSRQLDELGARPEAHGIHARDV
;
A
#
# COMPACT_ATOMS: atom_id res chain seq x y z
N ASN A 1 -1.43 -3.35 13.36
CA ASN A 1 -1.67 -3.46 14.82
C ASN A 1 -1.25 -2.17 15.55
N GLU A 2 -1.60 -1.01 14.98
CA GLU A 2 -1.10 0.31 15.42
C GLU A 2 -1.65 0.70 16.80
N LYS A 3 -2.90 0.31 17.11
CA LYS A 3 -3.53 0.53 18.43
C LYS A 3 -2.71 -0.02 19.59
N VAL A 4 -2.15 -1.22 19.47
CA VAL A 4 -1.39 -1.85 20.58
C VAL A 4 -0.12 -1.07 20.91
N LEU A 5 0.53 -0.48 19.90
CA LEU A 5 1.77 0.29 20.10
C LEU A 5 1.54 1.65 20.79
N VAL A 6 0.33 2.20 20.69
CA VAL A 6 -0.09 3.41 21.42
C VAL A 6 -0.94 3.09 22.66
N GLY A 7 -0.91 1.84 23.14
CA GLY A 7 -1.61 1.41 24.36
C GLY A 7 -3.12 1.17 24.22
N GLY A 8 -3.66 1.21 23.00
CA GLY A 8 -5.06 0.93 22.70
C GLY A 8 -5.37 -0.57 22.58
N LEU A 9 -6.64 -0.92 22.81
CA LEU A 9 -7.14 -2.29 22.67
C LEU A 9 -7.09 -2.75 21.19
N PRO A 10 -6.61 -3.98 20.89
CA PRO A 10 -6.60 -4.50 19.53
C PRO A 10 -8.02 -4.80 19.03
N ALA A 11 -8.18 -4.85 17.70
CA ALA A 11 -9.48 -5.01 17.05
C ALA A 11 -10.22 -6.30 17.49
N CYS A 12 -9.48 -7.36 17.80
CA CYS A 12 -10.01 -8.62 18.32
C CYS A 12 -10.62 -8.48 19.72
N VAL A 13 -10.13 -7.55 20.55
CA VAL A 13 -10.72 -7.24 21.87
C VAL A 13 -12.02 -6.46 21.70
N THR A 14 -11.98 -5.38 20.91
CA THR A 14 -13.18 -4.55 20.66
C THR A 14 -14.28 -5.29 19.89
N GLY A 15 -13.91 -6.29 19.09
CA GLY A 15 -14.83 -7.11 18.32
C GLY A 15 -15.31 -8.37 19.05
N CYS A 16 -14.80 -8.65 20.25
CA CYS A 16 -15.19 -9.83 21.01
C CYS A 16 -16.55 -9.59 21.65
N PRO A 17 -17.64 -10.24 21.19
CA PRO A 17 -18.99 -9.97 21.70
C PRO A 17 -19.16 -10.38 23.17
N THR A 18 -18.27 -11.23 23.67
CA THR A 18 -18.30 -11.73 25.05
C THR A 18 -17.30 -11.01 25.96
N GLY A 19 -16.46 -10.12 25.42
CA GLY A 19 -15.36 -9.51 26.18
C GLY A 19 -14.26 -10.48 26.62
N ALA A 20 -14.28 -11.73 26.12
CA ALA A 20 -13.34 -12.78 26.52
C ALA A 20 -11.89 -12.50 26.09
N LEU A 21 -11.72 -11.70 25.04
CA LEU A 21 -10.42 -11.17 24.65
C LEU A 21 -10.36 -9.77 25.24
N THR A 22 -9.76 -9.59 26.42
CA THR A 22 -9.44 -8.28 26.99
C THR A 22 -8.06 -8.33 27.64
N TRP A 23 -7.44 -7.17 27.82
CA TRP A 23 -6.24 -7.07 28.65
C TRP A 23 -6.65 -7.02 30.12
N GLN A 24 -6.03 -7.85 30.93
CA GLN A 24 -6.16 -7.82 32.38
C GLN A 24 -4.74 -7.89 32.95
N GLU A 25 -4.45 -7.05 33.95
CA GLU A 25 -3.25 -7.22 34.76
C GLU A 25 -3.44 -8.46 35.62
N LEU A 26 -2.57 -9.45 35.42
CA LEU A 26 -2.55 -10.65 36.24
C LEU A 26 -1.91 -10.28 37.58
N THR A 27 -2.59 -10.62 38.67
CA THR A 27 -2.04 -10.47 40.02
C THR A 27 -0.90 -11.47 40.25
N ASP A 28 0.00 -11.19 41.19
CA ASP A 28 1.10 -12.11 41.54
C ASP A 28 0.60 -13.52 41.90
N ALA A 29 -0.60 -13.62 42.48
CA ALA A 29 -1.27 -14.88 42.80
C ALA A 29 -1.75 -15.65 41.55
N GLU A 30 -2.14 -14.95 40.48
CA GLU A 30 -2.54 -15.55 39.19
C GLU A 30 -1.32 -15.90 38.31
N LEU A 31 -0.18 -15.23 38.57
CA LEU A 31 1.13 -15.54 37.98
C LEU A 31 1.79 -16.76 38.63
N THR A 32 1.43 -17.13 39.87
CA THR A 32 1.81 -18.41 40.46
C THR A 32 1.14 -19.57 39.74
N GLN A 33 1.83 -20.06 38.70
CA GLN A 33 1.38 -21.14 37.84
C GLN A 33 1.65 -22.52 38.46
N GLU A 34 0.63 -23.38 38.53
CA GLU A 34 0.83 -24.83 38.70
C GLU A 34 1.29 -25.50 37.39
N VAL A 35 0.95 -24.91 36.24
CA VAL A 35 1.32 -25.38 34.90
C VAL A 35 1.95 -24.23 34.11
N PRO A 36 3.21 -24.35 33.67
CA PRO A 36 3.89 -23.31 32.90
C PRO A 36 3.09 -22.87 31.67
N GLY A 37 2.84 -21.56 31.55
CA GLY A 37 2.18 -20.94 30.39
C GLY A 37 0.65 -20.78 30.48
N PHE A 38 0.00 -21.23 31.56
CA PHE A 38 -1.45 -21.08 31.74
C PHE A 38 -1.78 -20.34 33.04
N ALA A 39 -2.24 -19.10 32.95
CA ALA A 39 -2.74 -18.35 34.09
C ALA A 39 -4.10 -18.91 34.55
N ARG A 40 -4.32 -18.97 35.88
CA ARG A 40 -5.65 -19.25 36.45
C ARG A 40 -6.53 -18.00 36.30
N ALA A 41 -7.09 -17.76 35.11
CA ALA A 41 -8.19 -16.83 34.97
C ALA A 41 -9.45 -17.50 35.54
N GLY A 42 -10.19 -16.85 36.44
CA GLY A 42 -11.42 -17.38 37.08
C GLY A 42 -12.58 -17.72 36.13
N THR A 43 -12.35 -17.67 34.82
CA THR A 43 -13.10 -18.40 33.81
C THR A 43 -12.53 -19.81 33.75
N ASP A 44 -13.23 -20.81 34.30
CA ASP A 44 -12.86 -22.21 34.10
C ASP A 44 -12.52 -22.42 32.62
N PRO A 45 -11.27 -22.74 32.26
CA PRO A 45 -10.93 -22.90 30.87
C PRO A 45 -11.82 -24.01 30.32
N GLY A 46 -12.46 -23.77 29.18
CA GLY A 46 -13.13 -24.83 28.40
C GLY A 46 -12.17 -25.98 28.01
N VAL A 47 -10.88 -25.82 28.32
CA VAL A 47 -9.83 -26.83 28.26
C VAL A 47 -9.49 -27.27 29.69
N ARG A 48 -10.07 -28.40 30.12
CA ARG A 48 -9.68 -29.12 31.34
C ARG A 48 -8.44 -29.96 31.04
N VAL A 49 -7.26 -29.47 31.42
CA VAL A 49 -6.04 -30.28 31.34
C VAL A 49 -6.07 -31.27 32.50
N VAL A 50 -6.51 -32.50 32.22
CA VAL A 50 -6.47 -33.60 33.18
C VAL A 50 -5.00 -33.89 33.48
N GLY A 51 -4.67 -34.05 34.76
CA GLY A 51 -3.29 -34.24 35.22
C GLY A 51 -2.56 -35.28 34.37
N VAL A 52 -1.33 -34.95 34.00
CA VAL A 52 -0.47 -35.80 33.18
C VAL A 52 -0.37 -37.17 33.85
N HIS A 53 -0.87 -38.23 33.21
CA HIS A 53 -0.74 -39.60 33.72
C HIS A 53 0.73 -39.84 34.09
N ALA A 54 1.01 -40.43 35.26
CA ALA A 54 2.38 -40.61 35.76
C ALA A 54 3.29 -41.40 34.78
N GLU A 55 2.67 -42.16 33.87
CA GLU A 55 3.28 -42.93 32.80
C GLU A 55 3.54 -42.11 31.52
N ARG A 56 2.86 -40.98 31.32
CA ARG A 56 2.99 -40.07 30.17
C ARG A 56 3.71 -38.77 30.55
N ARG A 57 4.93 -38.88 31.10
CA ARG A 57 5.73 -37.71 31.53
C ARG A 57 6.16 -36.76 30.41
N VAL A 58 5.94 -37.15 29.17
CA VAL A 58 6.22 -36.36 27.97
C VAL A 58 4.89 -36.08 27.28
N PRO A 59 4.62 -34.84 26.86
CA PRO A 59 3.46 -34.53 26.03
C PRO A 59 3.41 -35.50 24.85
N GLU A 60 2.25 -36.11 24.61
CA GLU A 60 2.05 -36.92 23.41
C GLU A 60 2.07 -35.96 22.22
N GLN A 61 3.27 -35.75 21.66
CA GLN A 61 3.45 -34.97 20.46
C GLN A 61 2.92 -35.80 19.29
N THR A 62 1.71 -35.46 18.84
CA THR A 62 1.18 -35.95 17.56
C THR A 62 1.86 -35.25 16.36
N ALA A 63 2.71 -34.26 16.63
CA ALA A 63 3.55 -33.61 15.64
C ALA A 63 4.94 -34.28 15.60
N PRO A 64 5.49 -34.58 14.40
CA PRO A 64 6.68 -35.39 14.26
C PRO A 64 7.94 -34.73 14.86
N PRO A 65 8.90 -35.54 15.37
CA PRO A 65 10.19 -35.07 15.85
C PRO A 65 11.08 -34.76 14.65
N ALA A 66 10.90 -33.57 14.10
CA ALA A 66 11.86 -32.78 13.34
C ALA A 66 11.06 -31.60 12.81
N LEU A 67 11.47 -30.37 13.13
CA LEU A 67 11.11 -29.25 12.27
C LEU A 67 11.37 -29.73 10.83
N PRO A 68 10.40 -29.61 9.91
CA PRO A 68 10.63 -30.01 8.54
C PRO A 68 11.93 -29.33 8.07
N PRO A 69 12.79 -30.01 7.28
CA PRO A 69 14.00 -29.40 6.76
C PRO A 69 13.65 -28.00 6.25
N TRP A 70 14.43 -26.97 6.59
CA TRP A 70 14.16 -25.57 6.26
C TRP A 70 13.72 -25.37 4.79
N GLN A 71 14.16 -26.26 3.89
CA GLN A 71 13.71 -26.38 2.50
C GLN A 71 12.19 -26.56 2.35
N ARG A 72 11.55 -27.43 3.13
CA ARG A 72 10.09 -27.61 3.14
C ARG A 72 9.34 -26.43 3.78
N LEU A 73 9.97 -25.72 4.72
CA LEU A 73 9.39 -24.48 5.26
C LEU A 73 9.46 -23.36 4.21
N ARG A 74 10.57 -23.30 3.47
CA ARG A 74 10.77 -22.40 2.32
C ARG A 74 9.75 -22.66 1.21
N ASP A 75 9.48 -23.91 0.86
CA ASP A 75 8.51 -24.24 -0.19
C ASP A 75 7.06 -23.89 0.20
N ARG A 76 6.79 -23.65 1.50
CA ARG A 76 5.51 -23.15 2.01
C ARG A 76 5.41 -21.63 2.04
N LEU A 77 6.54 -20.92 1.93
CA LEU A 77 6.57 -19.47 1.87
C LEU A 77 6.22 -18.99 0.46
N SER A 78 4.94 -19.11 0.11
CA SER A 78 4.38 -18.39 -1.03
C SER A 78 4.04 -16.96 -0.58
N PRO A 79 4.54 -15.92 -1.26
CA PRO A 79 4.14 -14.55 -0.96
C PRO A 79 2.62 -14.43 -1.10
N HIS A 80 1.94 -14.04 -0.02
CA HIS A 80 0.49 -13.87 -0.01
C HIS A 80 0.04 -12.69 -0.86
N ILE A 81 0.86 -11.63 -0.92
CA ILE A 81 0.67 -10.51 -1.82
C ILE A 81 1.57 -10.71 -3.03
N THR A 82 0.95 -10.85 -4.20
CA THR A 82 1.64 -10.88 -5.49
C THR A 82 0.96 -9.88 -6.41
N LEU A 83 1.71 -9.34 -7.38
CA LEU A 83 1.13 -8.47 -8.40
C LEU A 83 -0.04 -9.15 -9.14
N ALA A 84 0.00 -10.47 -9.34
CA ALA A 84 -1.07 -11.21 -9.99
C ALA A 84 -2.41 -11.18 -9.22
N HIS A 85 -2.36 -11.09 -7.88
CA HIS A 85 -3.56 -10.99 -7.04
C HIS A 85 -3.93 -9.53 -6.74
N GLU A 86 -2.93 -8.66 -6.58
CA GLU A 86 -3.11 -7.25 -6.21
C GLU A 86 -3.09 -6.27 -7.41
N TRP A 87 -3.17 -6.77 -8.64
CA TRP A 87 -3.21 -5.91 -9.83
C TRP A 87 -4.36 -4.87 -9.79
N PRO A 88 -5.58 -5.16 -9.25
CA PRO A 88 -6.63 -4.15 -9.20
C PRO A 88 -6.21 -2.95 -8.36
N LEU A 89 -5.45 -3.20 -7.30
CA LEU A 89 -4.95 -2.16 -6.41
C LEU A 89 -3.79 -1.38 -7.04
N ALA A 90 -2.91 -2.05 -7.77
CA ALA A 90 -1.88 -1.37 -8.57
C ALA A 90 -2.52 -0.39 -9.57
N VAL A 91 -3.54 -0.84 -10.30
CA VAL A 91 -4.27 0.01 -11.28
C VAL A 91 -5.04 1.13 -10.58
N PHE A 92 -5.77 0.82 -9.51
CA PHE A 92 -6.52 1.82 -8.72
C PHE A 92 -5.60 2.97 -8.26
N THR A 93 -4.44 2.63 -7.69
CA THR A 93 -3.53 3.65 -7.14
C THR A 93 -2.87 4.50 -8.22
N LEU A 94 -2.53 3.93 -9.38
CA LEU A 94 -2.08 4.71 -10.54
C LEU A 94 -3.20 5.61 -11.08
N LEU A 95 -4.43 5.10 -11.14
CA LEU A 95 -5.59 5.87 -11.58
C LEU A 95 -5.89 7.05 -10.63
N ALA A 96 -5.76 6.84 -9.31
CA ALA A 96 -5.87 7.91 -8.32
C ALA A 96 -4.81 9.00 -8.58
N ALA A 97 -3.55 8.62 -8.85
CA ALA A 97 -2.51 9.58 -9.19
C ALA A 97 -2.81 10.35 -10.49
N VAL A 98 -3.35 9.68 -11.51
CA VAL A 98 -3.77 10.33 -12.77
C VAL A 98 -4.92 11.33 -12.54
N LEU A 99 -5.92 10.96 -11.75
CA LEU A 99 -7.04 11.86 -11.43
C LEU A 99 -6.56 13.09 -10.64
N VAL A 100 -5.73 12.90 -9.63
CA VAL A 100 -5.17 14.03 -8.86
C VAL A 100 -4.22 14.87 -9.72
N GLY A 101 -3.36 14.23 -10.52
CA GLY A 101 -2.44 14.90 -11.43
C GLY A 101 -3.16 15.73 -12.49
N SER A 102 -4.20 15.20 -13.13
CA SER A 102 -4.98 15.92 -14.15
C SER A 102 -5.77 17.09 -13.56
N LEU A 103 -6.38 16.92 -12.38
CA LEU A 103 -7.02 18.04 -11.68
C LEU A 103 -5.99 19.11 -11.31
N THR A 104 -4.84 18.70 -10.76
CA THR A 104 -3.73 19.62 -10.44
C THR A 104 -3.31 20.38 -11.69
N ALA A 105 -3.10 19.68 -12.80
CA ALA A 105 -2.72 20.32 -14.06
C ALA A 105 -3.71 21.40 -14.49
N SER A 106 -5.01 21.09 -14.46
CA SER A 106 -6.05 22.06 -14.81
C SER A 106 -6.06 23.32 -13.93
N ARG A 107 -5.54 23.26 -12.69
CA ARG A 107 -5.46 24.41 -11.78
C ARG A 107 -4.18 25.23 -11.96
N TRP A 108 -3.21 24.71 -12.71
CA TRP A 108 -1.92 25.35 -13.00
C TRP A 108 -1.71 25.60 -14.50
N GLY A 109 -2.79 25.74 -15.27
CA GLY A 109 -2.75 26.12 -16.69
C GLY A 109 -2.62 24.96 -17.67
N GLY A 110 -2.60 23.71 -17.19
CA GLY A 110 -2.70 22.52 -18.00
C GLY A 110 -4.13 22.24 -18.51
N PRO A 111 -4.32 21.14 -19.25
CA PRO A 111 -5.61 20.81 -19.85
C PRO A 111 -6.69 20.55 -18.78
N LEU A 112 -7.90 21.06 -19.03
CA LEU A 112 -9.08 20.78 -18.19
C LEU A 112 -9.62 19.39 -18.53
N PRO A 113 -9.68 18.44 -17.58
CA PRO A 113 -10.27 17.14 -17.83
C PRO A 113 -11.79 17.24 -18.02
N ASP A 114 -12.34 16.44 -18.93
CA ASP A 114 -13.79 16.28 -19.06
C ASP A 114 -14.36 15.62 -17.78
N TRP A 115 -15.37 16.23 -17.18
CA TRP A 115 -15.91 15.79 -15.89
C TRP A 115 -16.57 14.41 -15.94
N ARG A 116 -17.10 13.98 -17.10
CA ARG A 116 -17.76 12.68 -17.27
C ARG A 116 -16.71 11.58 -17.33
N LEU A 117 -15.65 11.80 -18.10
CA LEU A 117 -14.50 10.90 -18.15
C LEU A 117 -13.82 10.83 -16.78
N PHE A 118 -13.66 11.96 -16.10
CA PHE A 118 -13.10 12.02 -14.75
C PHE A 118 -13.95 11.21 -13.75
N LEU A 119 -15.26 11.44 -13.72
CA LEU A 119 -16.18 10.70 -12.85
C LEU A 119 -16.19 9.20 -13.20
N GLY A 120 -16.29 8.86 -14.48
CA GLY A 120 -16.30 7.48 -14.94
C GLY A 120 -15.02 6.73 -14.56
N ALA A 121 -13.86 7.36 -14.74
CA ALA A 121 -12.58 6.84 -14.30
C ALA A 121 -12.52 6.69 -12.76
N GLY A 122 -12.98 7.69 -12.01
CA GLY A 122 -13.04 7.60 -10.55
C GLY A 122 -13.94 6.47 -10.03
N LEU A 123 -15.12 6.27 -10.65
CA LEU A 123 -16.02 5.17 -10.33
C LEU A 123 -15.41 3.81 -10.70
N ALA A 124 -14.71 3.71 -11.83
CA ALA A 124 -13.95 2.51 -12.19
C ALA A 124 -12.85 2.22 -11.15
N GLY A 125 -12.15 3.26 -10.68
CA GLY A 125 -11.20 3.18 -9.57
C GLY A 125 -11.83 2.64 -8.29
N LEU A 126 -12.98 3.16 -7.87
CA LEU A 126 -13.75 2.63 -6.73
C LEU A 126 -14.12 1.16 -6.93
N GLY A 127 -14.54 0.78 -8.13
CA GLY A 127 -14.84 -0.61 -8.47
C GLY A 127 -13.63 -1.54 -8.32
N LEU A 128 -12.47 -1.12 -8.81
CA LEU A 128 -11.19 -1.85 -8.66
C LEU A 128 -10.74 -1.90 -7.20
N SER A 129 -10.90 -0.81 -6.45
CA SER A 129 -10.64 -0.79 -5.02
C SER A 129 -11.64 -1.66 -4.24
N ALA A 130 -12.86 -1.86 -4.71
CA ALA A 130 -13.81 -2.73 -4.03
C ALA A 130 -13.59 -4.21 -4.38
N SER A 131 -13.11 -4.53 -5.59
CA SER A 131 -12.95 -5.91 -6.06
C SER A 131 -11.84 -6.67 -5.34
N HIS A 132 -10.84 -5.99 -4.79
CA HIS A 132 -9.80 -6.62 -3.97
C HIS A 132 -10.23 -6.85 -2.51
N LEU A 133 -11.36 -6.30 -2.07
CA LEU A 133 -11.83 -6.50 -0.70
C LEU A 133 -12.46 -7.89 -0.54
N GLY A 134 -11.90 -8.72 0.33
CA GLY A 134 -12.44 -10.06 0.62
C GLY A 134 -13.87 -10.07 1.19
N GLN A 135 -14.39 -8.95 1.70
CA GLN A 135 -15.76 -8.80 2.21
C GLN A 135 -16.42 -7.49 1.78
N GLY A 136 -16.65 -7.33 0.47
CA GLY A 136 -17.26 -6.12 -0.10
C GLY A 136 -18.58 -5.67 0.55
N THR A 137 -19.41 -6.60 1.05
CA THR A 137 -20.68 -6.27 1.73
C THR A 137 -20.52 -5.49 3.03
N ARG A 138 -19.33 -5.49 3.62
CA ARG A 138 -19.01 -4.75 4.85
C ARG A 138 -18.27 -3.44 4.58
N ALA A 139 -18.00 -3.10 3.31
CA ALA A 139 -17.27 -1.88 2.93
C ALA A 139 -17.96 -0.59 3.40
N TRP A 140 -19.29 -0.59 3.55
CA TRP A 140 -20.04 0.55 4.10
C TRP A 140 -19.60 0.97 5.51
N ARG A 141 -18.94 0.08 6.27
CA ARG A 141 -18.42 0.37 7.63
C ARG A 141 -17.10 1.13 7.61
N ALA A 142 -16.47 1.28 6.44
CA ALA A 142 -15.17 1.94 6.32
C ALA A 142 -15.17 3.35 6.92
N PRO A 143 -16.14 4.25 6.67
CA PRO A 143 -16.11 5.61 7.22
C PRO A 143 -16.16 5.70 8.75
N LEU A 144 -16.68 4.66 9.43
CA LEU A 144 -16.83 4.65 10.90
C LEU A 144 -15.49 4.62 11.65
N HIS A 145 -14.39 4.27 10.97
CA HIS A 145 -13.07 4.06 11.59
C HIS A 145 -11.97 4.95 10.97
N VAL A 146 -12.33 6.15 10.50
CA VAL A 146 -11.41 7.08 9.80
C VAL A 146 -10.24 7.52 10.69
N GLY A 147 -10.46 7.58 12.00
CA GLY A 147 -9.40 7.88 12.97
C GLY A 147 -8.40 6.75 13.17
N GLU A 148 -8.77 5.50 12.85
CA GLU A 148 -8.06 4.32 13.34
C GLU A 148 -7.27 3.56 12.27
N SER A 149 -7.62 3.72 10.99
CA SER A 149 -6.95 2.98 9.91
C SER A 149 -6.73 3.83 8.66
N TRP A 150 -5.55 3.69 8.07
CA TRP A 150 -5.21 4.32 6.79
C TRP A 150 -6.11 3.88 5.64
N LEU A 151 -6.58 2.62 5.66
CA LEU A 151 -7.54 2.12 4.69
C LEU A 151 -8.87 2.86 4.76
N SER A 152 -9.39 3.12 5.97
CA SER A 152 -10.62 3.92 6.13
C SER A 152 -10.43 5.36 5.63
N ARG A 153 -9.28 5.98 5.95
CA ARG A 153 -8.92 7.30 5.45
C ARG A 153 -8.89 7.33 3.93
N GLU A 154 -8.29 6.33 3.28
CA GLU A 154 -8.26 6.22 1.82
C GLU A 154 -9.68 6.21 1.23
N VAL A 155 -10.58 5.36 1.74
CA VAL A 155 -11.96 5.25 1.23
C VAL A 155 -12.70 6.59 1.35
N VAL A 156 -12.61 7.24 2.52
CA VAL A 156 -13.28 8.52 2.78
C VAL A 156 -12.67 9.64 1.93
N LEU A 157 -11.34 9.71 1.88
CA LEU A 157 -10.62 10.74 1.13
C LEU A 157 -10.83 10.58 -0.37
N PHE A 158 -10.82 9.36 -0.90
CA PHE A 158 -11.07 9.08 -2.32
C PHE A 158 -12.51 9.41 -2.71
N GLY A 159 -13.49 8.94 -1.93
CA GLY A 159 -14.91 9.26 -2.19
C GLY A 159 -15.19 10.76 -2.13
N GLY A 160 -14.65 11.44 -1.11
CA GLY A 160 -14.75 12.89 -0.97
C GLY A 160 -14.02 13.65 -2.08
N PHE A 161 -12.82 13.19 -2.46
CA PHE A 161 -12.06 13.76 -3.57
C PHE A 161 -12.86 13.67 -4.87
N LEU A 162 -13.36 12.48 -5.20
CA LEU A 162 -14.10 12.25 -6.44
C LEU A 162 -15.35 13.14 -6.50
N ALA A 163 -16.14 13.19 -5.43
CA ALA A 163 -17.33 14.04 -5.37
C ALA A 163 -16.99 15.53 -5.54
N LEU A 164 -16.02 16.03 -4.77
CA LEU A 164 -15.60 17.44 -4.83
C LEU A 164 -15.00 17.80 -6.18
N ALA A 165 -14.12 16.96 -6.74
CA ALA A 165 -13.48 17.20 -8.02
C ALA A 165 -14.49 17.19 -9.16
N THR A 166 -15.45 16.25 -9.17
CA THR A 166 -16.52 16.24 -10.15
C THR A 166 -17.38 17.50 -10.06
N LEU A 167 -17.73 17.97 -8.85
CA LEU A 167 -18.47 19.23 -8.69
C LEU A 167 -17.68 20.43 -9.22
N VAL A 168 -16.38 20.51 -8.92
CA VAL A 168 -15.49 21.58 -9.42
C VAL A 168 -15.36 21.54 -10.94
N LEU A 169 -15.27 20.36 -11.56
CA LEU A 169 -15.16 20.22 -13.01
C LEU A 169 -16.49 20.42 -13.75
N ALA A 170 -17.61 20.15 -13.08
CA ALA A 170 -18.96 20.34 -13.61
C ALA A 170 -19.49 21.77 -13.39
N GLU A 171 -18.70 22.68 -12.82
CA GLU A 171 -19.02 24.10 -12.63
C GLU A 171 -19.66 24.77 -13.87
N PRO A 172 -19.19 24.54 -15.12
CA PRO A 172 -19.80 25.16 -16.30
C PRO A 172 -21.27 24.79 -16.55
N LEU A 173 -21.80 23.77 -15.86
CA LEU A 173 -23.19 23.33 -15.94
C LEU A 173 -24.10 24.01 -14.91
N TRP A 174 -23.54 24.82 -13.99
CA TRP A 174 -24.31 25.37 -12.87
C TRP A 174 -25.19 26.53 -13.38
N PRO A 175 -26.52 26.46 -13.20
CA PRO A 175 -27.45 27.42 -13.80
C PRO A 175 -27.42 28.82 -13.16
N THR A 176 -26.83 28.94 -11.97
CA THR A 176 -26.62 30.22 -11.28
C THR A 176 -25.16 30.64 -11.41
N ALA A 177 -24.91 31.78 -12.05
CA ALA A 177 -23.60 32.35 -12.38
C ALA A 177 -22.76 32.83 -11.18
N THR A 178 -22.71 32.04 -10.11
CA THR A 178 -21.71 32.23 -9.06
C THR A 178 -20.53 31.34 -9.39
N ASP A 179 -19.53 31.92 -10.01
CA ASP A 179 -18.22 31.27 -10.19
C ASP A 179 -17.75 30.75 -8.84
N LEU A 180 -17.32 29.49 -8.81
CA LEU A 180 -16.72 28.92 -7.62
C LEU A 180 -15.45 29.72 -7.31
N PRO A 181 -15.24 30.15 -6.06
CA PRO A 181 -14.01 30.81 -5.70
C PRO A 181 -12.80 29.96 -6.08
N ALA A 182 -11.80 30.55 -6.72
CA ALA A 182 -10.62 29.82 -7.22
C ALA A 182 -9.90 28.98 -6.14
N TRP A 183 -10.03 29.36 -4.86
CA TRP A 183 -9.47 28.60 -3.75
C TRP A 183 -10.13 27.23 -3.55
N VAL A 184 -11.39 27.04 -3.96
CA VAL A 184 -12.12 25.75 -3.85
C VAL A 184 -11.44 24.69 -4.71
N GLY A 185 -11.07 25.03 -5.95
CA GLY A 185 -10.34 24.12 -6.83
C GLY A 185 -8.96 23.75 -6.26
N LYS A 186 -8.24 24.70 -5.66
CA LYS A 186 -6.95 24.44 -5.00
C LYS A 186 -7.09 23.59 -3.73
N ALA A 187 -8.15 23.82 -2.95
CA ALA A 187 -8.48 23.00 -1.78
C ALA A 187 -8.82 21.56 -2.20
N CYS A 188 -9.52 21.38 -3.32
CA CYS A 188 -9.80 20.07 -3.89
C CYS A 188 -8.52 19.32 -4.30
N VAL A 189 -7.55 20.03 -4.91
CA VAL A 189 -6.21 19.47 -5.17
C VAL A 189 -5.53 19.05 -3.87
N GLY A 190 -5.55 19.90 -2.83
CA GLY A 190 -5.01 19.56 -1.51
C GLY A 190 -5.64 18.30 -0.90
N TRP A 191 -6.97 18.15 -1.04
CA TRP A 191 -7.69 16.95 -0.62
C TRP A 191 -7.26 15.71 -1.41
N GLY A 192 -7.06 15.85 -2.72
CA GLY A 192 -6.49 14.81 -3.58
C GLY A 192 -5.07 14.40 -3.16
N MET A 193 -4.21 15.36 -2.81
CA MET A 193 -2.86 15.06 -2.31
C MET A 193 -2.88 14.33 -0.96
N LEU A 194 -3.77 14.73 -0.05
CA LEU A 194 -3.97 14.02 1.22
C LEU A 194 -4.47 12.59 1.00
N MET A 195 -5.33 12.38 0.01
CA MET A 195 -5.79 11.06 -0.42
C MET A 195 -4.62 10.19 -0.93
N LEU A 196 -3.77 10.70 -1.84
CA LEU A 196 -2.58 9.95 -2.30
C LEU A 196 -1.61 9.63 -1.17
N TRP A 197 -1.44 10.57 -0.24
CA TRP A 197 -0.63 10.32 0.95
C TRP A 197 -1.21 9.19 1.82
N SER A 198 -2.54 9.15 2.00
CA SER A 198 -3.19 8.05 2.71
C SER A 198 -2.95 6.69 2.05
N ILE A 199 -2.98 6.62 0.71
CA ILE A 199 -2.65 5.41 -0.06
C ILE A 199 -1.22 4.95 0.29
N ASP A 200 -0.25 5.87 0.29
CA ASP A 200 1.16 5.57 0.61
C ASP A 200 1.38 5.13 2.07
N ARG A 201 0.42 5.41 2.97
CA ARG A 201 0.51 4.97 4.37
C ARG A 201 -0.05 3.59 4.64
N ILE A 202 -0.92 3.05 3.78
CA ILE A 202 -1.48 1.70 3.95
C ILE A 202 -0.36 0.65 4.07
N TYR A 203 0.69 0.82 3.27
CA TYR A 203 1.83 -0.09 3.22
C TYR A 203 3.05 0.40 3.99
N ALA A 204 2.96 1.47 4.78
CA ALA A 204 4.09 1.95 5.57
C ALA A 204 4.59 0.91 6.59
N LEU A 205 3.75 -0.06 6.95
CA LEU A 205 4.09 -1.18 7.83
C LEU A 205 4.57 -2.43 7.08
N ALA A 206 4.42 -2.49 5.76
CA ALA A 206 4.93 -3.59 4.97
C ALA A 206 6.46 -3.45 4.87
N VAL A 207 7.18 -4.56 5.07
CA VAL A 207 8.64 -4.54 5.05
C VAL A 207 9.09 -4.79 3.63
N ILE A 208 9.78 -3.81 3.04
CA ILE A 208 10.43 -4.01 1.75
C ILE A 208 11.92 -4.14 2.02
N ARG A 209 12.47 -5.34 1.80
CA ARG A 209 13.90 -5.57 1.99
C ARG A 209 14.70 -4.68 1.04
N GLY A 210 15.67 -3.99 1.62
CA GLY A 210 16.53 -3.05 0.90
C GLY A 210 15.89 -1.71 0.56
N ALA A 211 14.73 -1.37 1.13
CA ALA A 211 14.12 -0.05 0.99
C ALA A 211 13.95 0.64 2.35
N GLY A 212 14.18 1.96 2.37
CA GLY A 212 13.87 2.80 3.52
C GLY A 212 12.37 3.17 3.59
N PRO A 213 12.00 4.07 4.52
CA PRO A 213 10.61 4.55 4.65
C PRO A 213 10.13 5.36 3.42
N LEU A 214 11.06 5.85 2.61
CA LEU A 214 10.80 6.52 1.34
C LEU A 214 11.02 5.54 0.19
N HIS A 215 10.08 5.54 -0.75
CA HIS A 215 10.07 4.58 -1.84
C HIS A 215 9.74 5.28 -3.17
N SER A 216 10.42 4.91 -4.26
CA SER A 216 10.23 5.55 -5.57
C SER A 216 8.81 5.39 -6.10
N ALA A 217 8.19 4.23 -5.88
CA ALA A 217 6.81 3.91 -6.25
C ALA A 217 5.70 4.55 -5.37
N GLN A 218 6.02 5.55 -4.54
CA GLN A 218 5.01 6.31 -3.79
C GLN A 218 4.09 7.08 -4.74
N VAL A 219 2.78 6.92 -4.52
CA VAL A 219 1.71 7.44 -5.36
C VAL A 219 1.62 8.95 -5.27
N LEU A 220 1.87 9.53 -4.08
CA LEU A 220 1.92 10.98 -3.91
C LEU A 220 2.94 11.60 -4.86
N GLY A 221 4.14 11.02 -4.92
CA GLY A 221 5.19 11.47 -5.84
C GLY A 221 4.77 11.33 -7.30
N THR A 222 4.06 10.25 -7.66
CA THR A 222 3.51 10.04 -9.01
C THR A 222 2.47 11.11 -9.37
N GLY A 223 1.53 11.43 -8.46
CA GLY A 223 0.51 12.46 -8.70
C GLY A 223 1.11 13.86 -8.87
N VAL A 224 2.11 14.21 -8.04
CA VAL A 224 2.86 15.46 -8.19
C VAL A 224 3.59 15.51 -9.53
N LEU A 225 4.26 14.42 -9.91
CA LEU A 225 5.02 14.33 -11.16
C LEU A 225 4.12 14.47 -12.39
N LEU A 226 2.98 13.78 -12.43
CA LEU A 226 2.00 13.88 -13.52
C LEU A 226 1.35 15.27 -13.57
N GLY A 227 0.99 15.83 -12.42
CA GLY A 227 0.44 17.18 -12.34
C GLY A 227 1.42 18.23 -12.86
N ALA A 228 2.70 18.12 -12.48
CA ALA A 228 3.76 19.00 -12.98
C ALA A 228 3.99 18.83 -14.49
N ALA A 229 4.03 17.60 -14.98
CA ALA A 229 4.24 17.30 -16.40
C ALA A 229 3.13 17.87 -17.29
N TRP A 230 1.86 17.67 -16.91
CA TRP A 230 0.72 18.21 -17.66
C TRP A 230 0.51 19.72 -17.47
N SER A 231 1.14 20.33 -16.45
CA SER A 231 1.17 21.80 -16.29
C SER A 231 2.34 22.47 -17.01
N GLY A 232 3.28 21.71 -17.58
CA GLY A 232 4.53 22.27 -18.12
C GLY A 232 5.51 22.77 -17.05
N LEU A 233 5.42 22.28 -15.81
CA LEU A 233 6.32 22.65 -14.71
C LEU A 233 7.60 21.80 -14.74
N GLU A 234 8.43 22.01 -15.76
CA GLU A 234 9.64 21.21 -16.05
C GLU A 234 10.58 21.07 -14.86
N LEU A 235 10.85 22.15 -14.13
CA LEU A 235 11.76 22.11 -12.97
C LEU A 235 11.25 21.14 -11.89
N VAL A 236 9.94 21.11 -11.65
CA VAL A 236 9.32 20.18 -10.69
C VAL A 236 9.42 18.75 -11.21
N VAL A 237 9.19 18.53 -12.51
CA VAL A 237 9.34 17.21 -13.15
C VAL A 237 10.76 16.68 -13.00
N VAL A 238 11.76 17.49 -13.32
CA VAL A 238 13.18 17.10 -13.20
C VAL A 238 13.53 16.84 -11.74
N THR A 239 13.15 17.71 -10.81
CA THR A 239 13.49 17.56 -9.39
C THR A 239 12.87 16.29 -8.80
N VAL A 240 11.56 16.10 -8.96
CA VAL A 240 10.86 14.91 -8.45
C VAL A 240 11.32 13.65 -9.17
N GLY A 241 11.53 13.73 -10.49
CA GLY A 241 12.05 12.63 -11.30
C GLY A 241 13.43 12.17 -10.84
N VAL A 242 14.37 13.08 -10.59
CA VAL A 242 15.72 12.77 -10.07
C VAL A 242 15.62 12.12 -8.70
N VAL A 243 14.82 12.65 -7.78
CA VAL A 243 14.61 12.04 -6.46
C VAL A 243 14.07 10.61 -6.60
N LYS A 244 13.09 10.39 -7.46
CA LYS A 244 12.51 9.06 -7.69
C LYS A 244 13.49 8.11 -8.37
N VAL A 245 14.32 8.56 -9.31
CA VAL A 245 15.41 7.76 -9.90
C VAL A 245 16.45 7.41 -8.84
N ALA A 246 16.87 8.36 -8.01
CA ALA A 246 17.84 8.11 -6.94
C ALA A 246 17.32 7.08 -5.92
N LEU A 247 16.05 7.22 -5.48
CA LEU A 247 15.39 6.23 -4.62
C LEU A 247 15.30 4.86 -5.30
N PHE A 248 14.95 4.82 -6.59
CA PHE A 248 14.85 3.58 -7.36
C PHE A 248 16.21 2.87 -7.46
N VAL A 249 17.25 3.58 -7.89
CA VAL A 249 18.61 3.05 -8.06
C VAL A 249 19.20 2.65 -6.71
N GLY A 250 19.03 3.47 -5.67
CA GLY A 250 19.49 3.16 -4.32
C GLY A 250 18.87 1.85 -3.80
N ARG A 251 17.55 1.68 -3.96
CA ARG A 251 16.86 0.43 -3.63
C ARG A 251 17.42 -0.76 -4.42
N GLN A 252 17.56 -0.65 -5.75
CA GLN A 252 18.08 -1.76 -6.55
C GLN A 252 19.54 -2.10 -6.21
N ALA A 253 20.37 -1.11 -5.86
CA ALA A 253 21.73 -1.32 -5.40
C ALA A 253 21.80 -2.05 -4.06
N ILE A 254 20.93 -1.71 -3.10
CA ILE A 254 20.84 -2.42 -1.82
C ILE A 254 20.36 -3.85 -2.05
N ARG A 255 19.32 -4.05 -2.87
CA ARG A 255 18.84 -5.39 -3.23
C ARG A 255 19.93 -6.25 -3.86
N ALA A 256 20.71 -5.70 -4.79
CA ALA A 256 21.83 -6.40 -5.41
C ALA A 256 22.94 -6.75 -4.39
N ARG A 257 23.21 -5.86 -3.42
CA ARG A 257 24.16 -6.13 -2.32
C ARG A 257 23.69 -7.24 -1.40
N ASP A 258 22.38 -7.33 -1.17
CA ASP A 258 21.75 -8.35 -0.32
C ASP A 258 21.50 -9.67 -1.08
N GLY A 259 22.01 -9.82 -2.31
CA GLY A 259 21.84 -11.04 -3.12
C GLY A 259 20.40 -11.26 -3.62
N LEU A 260 19.55 -10.23 -3.55
CA LEU A 260 18.16 -10.30 -3.99
C LEU A 260 18.08 -10.08 -5.51
N ALA A 261 17.09 -10.71 -6.16
CA ALA A 261 16.84 -10.50 -7.57
C ALA A 261 16.58 -9.01 -7.90
N CYS A 262 17.35 -8.50 -8.86
CA CYS A 262 17.20 -7.19 -9.48
C CYS A 262 16.68 -7.37 -10.91
N PRO A 263 15.40 -7.09 -11.20
CA PRO A 263 14.80 -7.30 -12.52
C PRO A 263 15.27 -6.23 -13.51
N LEU A 264 16.52 -6.35 -13.98
CA LEU A 264 17.17 -5.38 -14.86
C LEU A 264 16.36 -5.11 -16.13
N GLY A 265 15.65 -6.13 -16.63
CA GLY A 265 14.76 -6.02 -17.79
C GLY A 265 13.58 -5.07 -17.60
N LEU A 266 13.14 -4.82 -16.37
CA LEU A 266 12.09 -3.84 -16.04
C LEU A 266 12.68 -2.50 -15.54
N ALA A 267 13.86 -2.55 -14.92
CA ALA A 267 14.56 -1.36 -14.44
C ALA A 267 14.94 -0.39 -15.57
N MET A 268 15.46 -0.93 -16.68
CA MET A 268 15.90 -0.11 -17.83
C MET A 268 14.72 0.62 -18.51
N PRO A 269 13.61 -0.05 -18.88
CA PRO A 269 12.43 0.64 -19.41
C PRO A 269 11.85 1.68 -18.45
N ARG A 270 11.82 1.40 -17.14
CA ARG A 270 11.35 2.36 -16.13
C ARG A 270 12.16 3.66 -16.17
N ILE A 271 13.49 3.57 -16.14
CA ILE A 271 14.35 4.77 -16.20
C ILE A 271 14.23 5.44 -17.57
N GLY A 272 14.25 4.66 -18.65
CA GLY A 272 14.17 5.15 -20.02
C GLY A 272 12.90 5.96 -20.28
N PHE A 273 11.73 5.45 -19.89
CA PHE A 273 10.46 6.16 -20.06
C PHE A 273 10.39 7.45 -19.23
N LEU A 274 10.91 7.45 -18.00
CA LEU A 274 10.92 8.65 -17.17
C LEU A 274 11.84 9.73 -17.74
N VAL A 275 13.05 9.37 -18.16
CA VAL A 275 14.01 10.29 -18.79
C VAL A 275 13.47 10.80 -20.13
N ALA A 276 12.89 9.91 -20.95
CA ALA A 276 12.28 10.30 -22.22
C ALA A 276 11.11 11.26 -22.01
N GLY A 277 10.22 11.00 -21.05
CA GLY A 277 9.11 11.90 -20.74
C GLY A 277 9.57 13.26 -20.23
N ALA A 278 10.56 13.30 -19.33
CA ALA A 278 11.12 14.56 -18.84
C ALA A 278 11.87 15.34 -19.93
N GLY A 279 12.66 14.66 -20.76
CA GLY A 279 13.37 15.26 -21.89
C GLY A 279 12.43 15.76 -22.98
N TRP A 280 11.30 15.07 -23.19
CA TRP A 280 10.29 15.48 -24.16
C TRP A 280 9.66 16.84 -23.81
N LEU A 281 9.46 17.13 -22.52
CA LEU A 281 8.99 18.46 -22.09
C LEU A 281 10.00 19.57 -22.40
N TRP A 282 11.30 19.28 -22.34
CA TRP A 282 12.37 20.25 -22.60
C TRP A 282 12.59 20.53 -24.10
N LEU A 283 12.22 19.58 -24.96
CA LEU A 283 12.49 19.66 -26.40
C LEU A 283 11.32 20.24 -27.19
N ASP A 284 10.12 20.30 -26.61
CA ASP A 284 8.94 20.78 -27.33
C ASP A 284 8.60 22.23 -26.99
N ASP A 285 8.91 23.13 -27.92
CA ASP A 285 8.51 24.54 -27.85
C ASP A 285 7.00 24.75 -28.10
N THR A 286 6.26 23.73 -28.55
CA THR A 286 4.88 23.89 -29.03
C THR A 286 3.80 23.63 -27.97
N GLY A 287 4.14 23.05 -26.82
CA GLY A 287 3.21 22.71 -25.73
C GLY A 287 2.24 21.55 -26.03
N ALA A 288 2.17 21.07 -27.26
CA ALA A 288 1.36 19.90 -27.67
C ALA A 288 1.93 18.57 -27.11
N SER A 289 3.15 18.60 -26.58
CA SER A 289 3.91 17.48 -26.00
C SER A 289 3.50 17.00 -24.60
N SER A 290 2.78 17.80 -23.82
CA SER A 290 2.62 17.52 -22.39
C SER A 290 1.87 16.20 -22.11
N LEU A 291 0.92 15.83 -22.97
CA LEU A 291 0.20 14.55 -22.88
C LEU A 291 1.12 13.36 -23.18
N LEU A 292 1.98 13.45 -24.20
CA LEU A 292 2.93 12.39 -24.53
C LEU A 292 3.98 12.23 -23.43
N ALA A 293 4.53 13.33 -22.93
CA ALA A 293 5.44 13.33 -21.80
C ALA A 293 4.81 12.69 -20.56
N GLY A 294 3.58 13.10 -20.22
CA GLY A 294 2.84 12.50 -19.10
C GLY A 294 2.53 11.02 -19.32
N GLY A 295 2.27 10.59 -20.56
CA GLY A 295 2.09 9.17 -20.91
C GLY A 295 3.35 8.34 -20.73
N LEU A 296 4.52 8.85 -21.15
CA LEU A 296 5.82 8.21 -20.92
C LEU A 296 6.14 8.12 -19.42
N ILE A 297 5.92 9.22 -18.69
CA ILE A 297 6.07 9.24 -17.23
C ILE A 297 5.14 8.21 -16.58
N LEU A 298 3.86 8.16 -16.96
CA LEU A 298 2.90 7.19 -16.43
C LEU A 298 3.34 5.75 -16.70
N ALA A 299 3.91 5.45 -17.87
CA ALA A 299 4.45 4.13 -18.18
C ALA A 299 5.62 3.76 -17.26
N ALA A 300 6.55 4.68 -17.00
CA ALA A 300 7.63 4.49 -16.03
C ALA A 300 7.09 4.19 -14.62
N GLU A 301 6.11 4.97 -14.18
CA GLU A 301 5.50 4.86 -12.86
C GLU A 301 4.68 3.56 -12.71
N ALA A 302 4.03 3.10 -13.78
CA ALA A 302 3.34 1.81 -13.81
C ALA A 302 4.31 0.63 -13.64
N ILE A 303 5.48 0.69 -14.28
CA ILE A 303 6.52 -0.33 -14.11
C ILE A 303 7.07 -0.31 -12.68
N ASP A 304 7.38 0.87 -12.13
CA ASP A 304 7.87 1.00 -10.74
C ASP A 304 6.83 0.48 -9.73
N ARG A 305 5.54 0.73 -10.00
CA ARG A 305 4.43 0.22 -9.19
C ARG A 305 4.29 -1.30 -9.29
N GLY A 306 4.44 -1.88 -10.48
CA GLY A 306 4.47 -3.33 -10.66
C GLY A 306 5.61 -3.98 -9.87
N LEU A 307 6.81 -3.40 -9.98
CA LEU A 307 7.98 -3.83 -9.21
C LEU A 307 7.76 -3.72 -7.70
N TYR A 308 7.13 -2.65 -7.23
CA TYR A 308 6.77 -2.48 -5.82
C TYR A 308 5.97 -3.66 -5.26
N TYR A 309 4.95 -4.15 -5.98
CA TYR A 309 4.15 -5.30 -5.53
C TYR A 309 4.90 -6.64 -5.66
N VAL A 310 5.83 -6.76 -6.59
CA VAL A 310 6.71 -7.94 -6.70
C VAL A 310 7.73 -7.98 -5.57
N GLU A 311 8.19 -6.81 -5.11
CA GLU A 311 9.19 -6.66 -4.04
C GLU A 311 8.58 -6.62 -2.64
N LEU A 312 7.25 -6.59 -2.51
CA LEU A 312 6.55 -6.47 -1.24
C LEU A 312 6.66 -7.76 -0.43
N GLU A 313 7.27 -7.70 0.75
CA GLU A 313 7.32 -8.83 1.67
C GLU A 313 6.48 -8.53 2.93
N ILE A 314 5.44 -9.31 3.16
CA ILE A 314 4.73 -9.26 4.44
C ILE A 314 5.46 -10.18 5.42
N PRO A 315 5.85 -9.69 6.61
CA PRO A 315 6.37 -10.54 7.66
C PRO A 315 5.28 -11.53 8.12
N THR A 316 5.39 -12.79 7.70
CA THR A 316 4.63 -13.91 8.24
C THR A 316 5.37 -14.52 9.44
N PRO A 317 4.68 -15.25 10.35
CA PRO A 317 5.34 -15.99 11.43
C PRO A 317 6.49 -16.87 10.93
N ASP A 318 6.25 -17.60 9.83
CA ASP A 318 7.25 -18.46 9.18
C ASP A 318 8.46 -17.65 8.67
N SER A 319 8.22 -16.48 8.07
CA SER A 319 9.31 -15.61 7.59
C SER A 319 10.17 -15.05 8.73
N ARG A 320 9.56 -14.74 9.88
CA ARG A 320 10.27 -14.30 11.09
C ARG A 320 11.06 -15.44 11.70
N GLN A 321 10.47 -16.64 11.76
CA GLN A 321 11.15 -17.83 12.25
C GLN A 321 12.40 -18.14 11.41
N LEU A 322 12.35 -17.96 10.08
CA LEU A 322 13.53 -18.10 9.23
C LEU A 322 14.59 -17.02 9.45
N ASP A 323 14.18 -15.77 9.73
CA ASP A 323 15.10 -14.68 10.09
C ASP A 323 15.82 -14.99 11.41
N GLU A 324 15.09 -15.45 12.42
CA GLU A 324 15.65 -15.83 13.74
C GLU A 324 16.61 -17.03 13.63
N LEU A 325 16.35 -17.95 12.72
CA LEU A 325 17.20 -19.12 12.47
C LEU A 325 18.40 -18.82 11.56
N GLY A 326 18.53 -17.60 11.02
CA GLY A 326 19.55 -17.28 10.01
C GLY A 326 19.44 -18.15 8.74
N ALA A 327 18.27 -18.75 8.51
CA ALA A 327 18.04 -19.78 7.51
C ALA A 327 17.22 -19.29 6.32
N ARG A 328 16.95 -17.97 6.25
CA ARG A 328 16.18 -17.39 5.16
C ARG A 328 17.05 -17.40 3.91
N PRO A 329 16.60 -18.03 2.80
CA PRO A 329 17.39 -18.08 1.59
C PRO A 329 17.71 -16.66 1.12
N GLU A 330 18.94 -16.44 0.63
CA GLU A 330 19.21 -15.34 -0.29
C GLU A 330 18.09 -15.37 -1.35
N ALA A 331 17.37 -14.27 -1.54
CA ALA A 331 16.16 -14.29 -2.36
C ALA A 331 16.55 -14.51 -3.82
N HIS A 332 16.73 -15.79 -4.19
CA HIS A 332 16.62 -16.25 -5.55
C HIS A 332 15.19 -15.96 -5.94
N GLY A 333 15.03 -14.82 -6.61
CA GLY A 333 13.74 -14.34 -7.09
C GLY A 333 13.03 -15.49 -7.76
N ILE A 334 11.78 -15.68 -7.35
CA ILE A 334 10.84 -16.56 -8.04
C ILE A 334 10.96 -16.20 -9.52
N HIS A 335 11.60 -17.09 -10.29
CA HIS A 335 11.87 -16.84 -11.69
C HIS A 335 10.52 -16.62 -12.36
N ALA A 336 10.34 -15.46 -12.99
CA ALA A 336 9.20 -15.12 -13.84
C ALA A 336 9.18 -15.95 -15.15
N ARG A 337 9.52 -17.24 -15.08
CA ARG A 337 9.54 -18.16 -16.22
C ARG A 337 8.27 -19.01 -16.36
N ASP A 338 7.33 -18.92 -15.42
CA ASP A 338 6.11 -19.72 -15.43
C ASP A 338 4.80 -18.90 -15.55
N VAL A 339 4.85 -17.72 -16.20
CA VAL A 339 3.65 -16.99 -16.67
C VAL A 339 3.81 -16.63 -18.14
#